data_AF-D4HQV6-F1
#
_entry.id   AF-D4HQV6-F1
#
_cell.length_a   1.000
_cell.length_b   1.000
_cell.length_c   1.000
_cell.angle_alpha   90.00
_cell.angle_beta   90.00
_cell.angle_gamma   90.00
#
_symmetry.space_group_name_H-M   'P 1'
#
loop_
_entity.id
_entity.type
_entity.pdbx_description
1 polymer ?
#
loop_
_entity_poly.entity_id
_entity_poly.type
_entity_poly.pdbx_seq_one_letter_code
_entity_poly.pdbx_strand_id
1 'polypeptide(L)' 'MQLHQQKGMISLSPPTICNSASIDTLCGYVWPSEASGSTMRKRRQRVREALPELVALGWTVTEFAAGKYDITRPKAAG' A
#
# COMPACT_ATOMS: atom_id res chain seq x y z
N MET A 1 -33.50 -6.11 32.71
CA MET A 1 -32.42 -6.96 32.18
C MET A 1 -31.59 -6.13 31.23
N GLN A 2 -30.28 -6.10 31.47
CA GLN A 2 -29.32 -5.10 30.99
C GLN A 2 -29.15 -5.08 29.46
N LEU A 3 -29.20 -3.87 28.91
CA LEU A 3 -28.84 -3.52 27.54
C LEU A 3 -27.33 -3.63 27.39
N HIS A 4 -26.81 -4.72 26.81
CA HIS A 4 -25.38 -4.86 26.55
C HIS A 4 -25.04 -4.14 25.24
N GLN A 5 -24.64 -2.88 25.39
CA GLN A 5 -24.03 -2.05 24.36
C GLN A 5 -22.70 -2.69 23.90
N GLN A 6 -22.67 -3.35 22.75
CA GLN A 6 -21.40 -3.69 22.11
C GLN A 6 -20.86 -2.45 21.41
N LYS A 7 -20.13 -1.63 22.18
CA LYS A 7 -19.16 -0.65 21.69
C LYS A 7 -18.09 -1.38 20.87
N GLY A 8 -18.33 -1.55 19.57
CA GLY A 8 -17.29 -1.82 18.59
C GLY A 8 -16.86 -0.50 18.00
N MET A 9 -15.80 0.09 18.55
CA MET A 9 -15.16 1.28 18.00
C MET A 9 -14.82 1.04 16.53
N ILE A 10 -15.62 1.57 15.60
CA ILE A 10 -15.09 1.90 14.27
C ILE A 10 -14.03 2.98 14.52
N SER A 11 -12.77 2.55 14.63
CA SER A 11 -11.63 3.46 14.61
C SER A 11 -11.61 4.08 13.22
N LEU A 12 -12.42 5.12 13.04
CA LEU A 12 -12.20 6.17 12.07
C LEU A 12 -10.96 6.93 12.55
N SER A 13 -9.81 6.23 12.53
CA SER A 13 -8.56 6.91 12.32
C SER A 13 -8.80 7.73 11.06
N PRO A 14 -8.56 9.05 11.06
CA PRO A 14 -8.73 9.85 9.87
C PRO A 14 -8.04 9.10 8.72
N PRO A 15 -8.58 9.08 7.49
CA PRO A 15 -7.76 8.72 6.35
C PRO A 15 -6.71 9.81 6.27
N THR A 16 -5.67 9.72 7.10
CA THR A 16 -4.39 10.25 6.75
C THR A 16 -4.13 9.55 5.43
N ILE A 17 -4.32 10.29 4.35
CA ILE A 17 -3.83 9.97 3.04
C ILE A 17 -2.32 9.90 3.26
N CYS A 18 -1.85 8.80 3.83
CA CYS A 18 -0.45 8.60 4.04
C CYS A 18 0.04 8.04 2.71
N ASN A 19 0.98 8.75 2.13
CA ASN A 19 1.63 8.33 0.90
C ASN A 19 2.53 7.10 1.15
N SER A 20 2.61 6.63 2.40
CA SER A 20 3.33 5.43 2.78
C SER A 20 2.55 4.15 2.45
N ALA A 21 3.08 3.32 1.57
CA ALA A 21 2.57 2.00 1.22
C ALA A 21 3.62 0.91 1.48
N SER A 22 3.18 -0.22 2.03
CA SER A 22 4.01 -1.42 2.15
C SER A 22 3.91 -2.25 0.87
N ILE A 23 4.93 -3.05 0.53
CA ILE A 23 4.82 -3.97 -0.64
C ILE A 23 3.59 -4.88 -0.52
N ASP A 24 3.30 -5.36 0.68
CA ASP A 24 2.13 -6.21 0.93
C ASP A 24 0.82 -5.48 0.62
N THR A 25 0.71 -4.22 1.06
CA THR A 25 -0.42 -3.32 0.76
C THR A 25 -0.56 -3.08 -0.75
N LEU A 26 0.54 -2.79 -1.45
CA LEU A 26 0.55 -2.62 -2.91
C LEU A 26 0.13 -3.91 -3.63
N CYS A 27 0.62 -5.06 -3.18
CA CYS A 27 0.19 -6.35 -3.72
C CYS A 27 -1.31 -6.58 -3.52
N GLY A 28 -1.88 -6.19 -2.37
CA GLY A 28 -3.31 -6.28 -2.11
C GLY A 28 -4.15 -5.37 -3.02
N TYR A 29 -3.66 -4.17 -3.34
CA TYR A 29 -4.35 -3.28 -4.29
C TYR A 29 -4.28 -3.77 -5.73
N VAL A 30 -3.13 -4.29 -6.17
CA VAL A 30 -2.94 -4.75 -7.55
C VAL A 30 -3.57 -6.12 -7.78
N TRP A 31 -3.56 -7.00 -6.77
CA TRP A 31 -4.12 -8.34 -6.83
C TRP A 31 -5.06 -8.62 -5.64
N PRO A 32 -6.35 -8.32 -5.77
CA PRO A 32 -7.32 -8.50 -4.68
C PRO A 32 -7.66 -9.98 -4.37
N SER A 33 -7.25 -10.92 -5.23
CA SER A 33 -7.50 -12.35 -5.01
C SER A 33 -6.47 -13.01 -4.11
N GLU A 34 -6.94 -13.88 -3.22
CA GLU A 34 -6.09 -14.77 -2.43
C GLU A 34 -5.20 -15.62 -3.35
N ALA A 35 -3.92 -15.71 -3.00
CA ALA A 35 -2.94 -16.44 -3.77
C ALA A 35 -1.97 -17.20 -2.88
N SER A 36 -1.46 -18.31 -3.39
CA SER A 36 -0.47 -19.14 -2.70
C SER A 36 0.81 -18.35 -2.38
N GLY A 37 1.55 -18.76 -1.36
CA GLY A 37 2.77 -18.07 -0.91
C GLY A 37 3.83 -17.90 -2.02
N SER A 38 3.93 -18.86 -2.94
CA SER A 38 4.81 -18.78 -4.12
C SER A 38 4.35 -17.70 -5.12
N THR A 39 3.04 -17.59 -5.37
CA THR A 39 2.45 -16.53 -6.19
C THR A 39 2.62 -15.17 -5.53
N MET A 40 2.38 -15.05 -4.22
CA MET A 40 2.61 -13.81 -3.49
C MET A 40 4.09 -13.37 -3.55
N ARG A 41 5.04 -14.31 -3.54
CA ARG A 41 6.47 -13.99 -3.72
C ARG A 41 6.74 -13.37 -5.09
N LYS A 42 6.17 -13.92 -6.17
CA LYS A 42 6.28 -13.33 -7.52
C LYS A 42 5.60 -11.96 -7.62
N ARG A 43 4.42 -11.80 -7.00
CA ARG A 43 3.72 -10.50 -6.94
C ARG A 43 4.57 -9.44 -6.24
N ARG A 44 5.18 -9.78 -5.10
CA ARG A 44 6.10 -8.87 -4.40
C ARG A 44 7.33 -8.52 -5.24
N GLN A 45 7.88 -9.48 -5.97
CA GLN A 45 8.99 -9.21 -6.90
C GLN A 45 8.56 -8.21 -7.99
N ARG A 46 7.38 -8.42 -8.60
CA ARG A 46 6.85 -7.52 -9.63
C ARG A 46 6.67 -6.09 -9.12
N VAL A 47 6.17 -5.92 -7.89
CA VAL A 47 6.06 -4.59 -7.27
C VAL A 47 7.44 -3.94 -7.16
N ARG A 48 8.46 -4.66 -6.66
CA ARG A 48 9.82 -4.13 -6.53
C ARG A 48 10.44 -3.72 -7.86
N GLU A 49 10.17 -4.48 -8.91
CA GLU A 49 10.62 -4.17 -10.28
C GLU A 49 9.88 -2.95 -10.86
N ALA A 50 8.60 -2.75 -10.51
CA ALA A 50 7.82 -1.61 -10.98
C ALA A 50 8.15 -0.30 -10.26
N LEU A 51 8.64 -0.32 -9.02
CA LEU A 51 9.03 0.90 -8.28
C LEU A 51 10.02 1.80 -9.05
N PRO A 52 11.14 1.30 -9.61
CA PRO A 52 12.02 2.14 -10.43
C PRO A 52 11.37 2.59 -11.74
N GLU A 53 10.45 1.82 -12.31
CA GLU A 53 9.68 2.25 -13.50
C GLU A 53 8.78 3.45 -13.17
N LEU A 54 8.15 3.47 -11.98
CA LEU A 54 7.36 4.62 -11.53
C LEU A 54 8.22 5.88 -11.39
N VAL A 55 9.45 5.74 -10.89
CA VAL A 55 10.41 6.87 -10.81
C VAL A 55 10.77 7.39 -12.20
N ALA A 56 10.97 6.51 -13.18
CA ALA A 56 11.21 6.91 -14.57
C ALA A 56 10.02 7.67 -15.19
N LEU A 57 8.79 7.37 -14.75
CA LEU A 57 7.57 8.10 -15.14
C LEU A 57 7.38 9.41 -14.35
N GLY A 58 8.33 9.78 -13.48
CA GLY A 58 8.31 11.01 -12.69
C GLY A 58 7.59 10.90 -11.35
N TRP A 59 7.16 9.70 -10.94
CA TRP A 59 6.59 9.49 -9.60
C TRP A 59 7.72 9.57 -8.56
N THR A 60 7.42 10.09 -7.37
CA THR A 60 8.40 10.05 -6.28
C THR A 60 8.20 8.76 -5.51
N VAL A 61 9.23 7.93 -5.41
CA VAL A 61 9.21 6.70 -4.60
C VAL A 61 10.40 6.76 -3.65
N THR A 62 10.13 6.83 -2.34
CA THR A 62 11.17 6.91 -1.30
C THR A 62 11.02 5.75 -0.33
N GLU A 63 12.01 4.87 -0.23
CA GLU A 63 12.03 3.81 0.79
C GLU A 63 12.47 4.40 2.14
N PHE A 64 11.56 4.49 3.11
CA PHE A 64 11.89 5.00 4.45
C PHE A 64 12.18 3.88 5.46
N ALA A 65 11.73 2.65 5.17
CA ALA A 65 12.04 1.45 5.92
C ALA A 65 11.98 0.24 4.99
N ALA A 66 12.64 -0.86 5.34
CA ALA A 66 12.71 -2.05 4.50
C ALA A 66 11.30 -2.52 4.06
N GLY A 67 11.02 -2.43 2.75
CA GLY A 67 9.73 -2.83 2.17
C GLY A 67 8.57 -1.86 2.41
N LYS A 68 8.84 -0.64 2.90
CA LYS A 68 7.87 0.45 3.08
C LYS A 68 8.32 1.69 2.31
N TYR A 69 7.44 2.19 1.46
CA TYR A 69 7.75 3.25 0.51
C TYR A 69 6.77 4.41 0.68
N ASP A 70 7.27 5.64 0.67
CA ASP A 70 6.47 6.82 0.44
C ASP A 70 6.37 7.05 -1.08
N ILE A 71 5.17 6.97 -1.63
CA ILE A 71 4.89 7.11 -3.06
C ILE A 71 4.03 8.34 -3.26
N THR A 72 4.58 9.35 -3.93
CA THR A 72 3.86 10.59 -4.24
C THR A 72 3.63 10.72 -5.74
N ARG A 73 2.49 11.33 -6.09
CA ARG A 73 2.10 11.55 -7.48
C ARG A 73 3.16 12.42 -8.18
N PRO A 74 3.52 12.11 -9.45
CA PRO A 74 4.35 13.01 -10.25
C PRO A 74 3.72 14.40 -10.24
N LYS A 75 4.51 15.42 -9.95
CA LYS A 75 4.08 16.80 -10.21
C LYS A 75 3.82 16.87 -11.72
N ALA A 76 2.57 17.12 -12.12
CA ALA A 76 2.22 17.25 -13.52
C ALA A 76 3.17 18.30 -14.11
N ALA A 77 4.05 17.87 -15.02
CA ALA A 77 4.84 18.78 -15.82
C ALA A 77 3.83 19.53 -16.68
N GLY A 78 3.57 20.78 -16.31
CA GLY A 78 2.74 21.71 -17.07
C GLY A 78 3.47 22.21 -18.30
#